data_AF-L9WCF1-F1
#
_entry.id   AF-L9WCF1-F1
#
_cell.length_a   1.000
_cell.length_b   1.000
_cell.length_c   1.000
_cell.angle_alpha   90.00
_cell.angle_beta   90.00
_cell.angle_gamma   90.00
#
_symmetry.space_group_name_H-M   'P 1'
#
loop_
_entity.id
_entity.type
_entity.pdbx_description
1 polymer ?
#
loop_
_entity_poly.entity_id
_entity_poly.type
_entity_poly.pdbx_seq_one_letter_code
_entity_poly.pdbx_strand_id
1 'polypeptide(L)'
;MTWGGGVTFDRRDIDIEGYIADLRRTISDDALLAEYVDDVVASRELVNEVRVPGGPRATYERLTRFVTIFYRFAPRRTLAILAVFLAVVVIGTLAPLAVAVGVTALAYDRYRALGVDRRTWLFAAPAAVLAPLLGVAGIVRPTFVWGGRRYRWEETFDVTILE
;
A
#
# COMPACT_ATOMS: atom_id res chain seq x y z
N MET A 1 4.62 2.03 -6.71
CA MET A 1 4.09 0.66 -6.74
C MET A 1 3.04 0.64 -7.83
N THR A 2 3.17 -0.30 -8.76
CA THR A 2 2.15 -0.68 -9.74
C THR A 2 0.91 -1.19 -9.02
N TRP A 3 -0.29 -0.99 -9.56
CA TRP A 3 -1.50 -1.67 -9.08
C TRP A 3 -1.94 -2.63 -10.17
N GLY A 4 -1.92 -3.94 -9.89
CA GLY A 4 -2.06 -4.99 -10.91
C GLY A 4 -3.33 -4.84 -11.78
N GLY A 5 -4.43 -4.36 -11.20
CA GLY A 5 -5.69 -4.15 -11.94
C GLY A 5 -5.77 -2.89 -12.81
N GLY A 6 -4.73 -2.04 -12.82
CA GLY A 6 -4.74 -0.73 -13.49
C GLY A 6 -3.44 -0.41 -14.21
N VAL A 7 -2.65 -1.43 -14.50
CA VAL A 7 -1.41 -1.34 -15.26
C VAL A 7 -1.61 -2.00 -16.62
N THR A 8 -0.94 -1.46 -17.63
CA THR A 8 -0.81 -2.08 -18.95
C THR A 8 0.67 -2.08 -19.29
N PHE A 9 1.15 -3.19 -19.84
CA PHE A 9 2.52 -3.36 -20.28
C PHE A 9 2.53 -4.21 -21.56
N ASP A 10 3.57 -4.09 -22.37
CA ASP A 10 3.75 -4.99 -23.51
C ASP A 10 4.36 -6.30 -23.02
N ARG A 11 3.77 -7.43 -23.41
CA ARG A 11 4.29 -8.77 -23.06
C ARG A 11 5.70 -9.03 -23.58
N ARG A 12 6.16 -8.26 -24.57
CA ARG A 12 7.51 -8.35 -25.15
C ARG A 12 8.55 -7.63 -24.31
N ASP A 13 8.12 -6.74 -23.43
CA ASP A 13 9.00 -5.90 -22.61
C ASP A 13 9.29 -6.54 -21.23
N ILE A 14 8.70 -7.69 -20.93
CA ILE A 14 8.90 -8.41 -19.66
C ILE A 14 9.19 -9.90 -19.90
N ASP A 15 9.92 -10.52 -18.97
CA ASP A 15 10.01 -11.98 -18.88
C ASP A 15 8.70 -12.56 -18.33
N ILE A 16 7.77 -12.85 -19.24
CA ILE A 16 6.44 -13.35 -18.88
C ILE A 16 6.47 -14.71 -18.21
N GLU A 17 7.40 -15.60 -18.60
CA GLU A 17 7.46 -16.95 -18.05
C GLU A 17 8.04 -16.94 -16.64
N GLY A 18 9.08 -16.14 -16.40
CA GLY A 18 9.60 -15.86 -15.06
C GLY A 18 8.51 -15.26 -14.16
N TYR A 19 7.80 -14.24 -14.66
CA TYR A 19 6.72 -13.60 -13.91
C TYR A 19 5.64 -14.60 -13.50
N ILE A 20 5.18 -15.46 -14.41
CA ILE A 20 4.18 -16.49 -14.11
C ILE A 20 4.70 -17.51 -13.08
N ALA A 21 5.96 -17.93 -13.19
CA ALA A 21 6.58 -18.88 -12.28
C ALA A 21 6.62 -18.33 -10.84
N ASP A 22 7.02 -17.07 -10.68
CA ASP A 22 7.08 -16.41 -9.38
C ASP A 22 5.70 -16.00 -8.85
N LEU A 23 4.76 -15.63 -9.74
CA LEU A 23 3.39 -15.29 -9.35
C LEU A 23 2.68 -16.47 -8.69
N ARG A 24 2.99 -17.70 -9.11
CA ARG A 24 2.48 -18.93 -8.48
C ARG A 24 3.01 -19.18 -7.07
N ARG A 25 4.04 -18.45 -6.64
CA ARG A 25 4.74 -18.60 -5.36
C ARG A 25 4.47 -17.45 -4.40
N THR A 26 3.74 -16.41 -4.84
CA THR A 26 3.44 -15.23 -4.02
C THR A 26 1.96 -14.84 -4.11
N ILE A 27 1.57 -13.81 -3.36
CA ILE A 27 0.19 -13.30 -3.31
C ILE A 27 0.02 -12.05 -4.16
N SER A 28 1.07 -11.23 -4.24
CA SER A 28 1.00 -9.87 -4.76
C SER A 28 1.47 -9.83 -6.21
N ASP A 29 0.49 -9.79 -7.12
CA ASP A 29 0.70 -9.56 -8.54
C ASP A 29 1.28 -8.18 -8.81
N ASP A 30 0.81 -7.19 -8.05
CA ASP A 30 1.14 -5.78 -8.17
C ASP A 30 2.58 -5.46 -7.79
N ALA A 31 3.06 -5.95 -6.65
CA ALA A 31 4.46 -5.76 -6.25
C ALA A 31 5.41 -6.66 -7.05
N LEU A 32 4.99 -7.88 -7.40
CA LEU A 32 5.82 -8.75 -8.24
C LEU A 32 6.03 -8.15 -9.63
N LEU A 33 4.98 -7.62 -10.25
CA LEU A 33 5.10 -7.01 -11.58
C LEU A 33 6.11 -5.86 -11.59
N ALA A 34 6.24 -5.12 -10.49
CA ALA A 34 7.21 -4.04 -10.36
C ALA A 34 8.67 -4.53 -10.43
N GLU A 35 8.95 -5.81 -10.17
CA GLU A 35 10.28 -6.42 -10.30
C GLU A 35 10.60 -6.87 -11.74
N TYR A 36 9.57 -6.95 -12.60
CA TYR A 36 9.67 -7.39 -13.99
C TYR A 36 9.57 -6.25 -15.00
N VAL A 37 9.43 -5.00 -14.55
CA VAL A 37 9.33 -3.81 -15.40
C VAL A 37 10.39 -2.78 -15.02
N ASP A 38 11.00 -2.15 -16.02
CA ASP A 38 12.05 -1.14 -15.79
C ASP A 38 11.49 0.22 -15.34
N ASP A 39 10.33 0.62 -15.85
CA ASP A 39 9.70 1.90 -15.55
C ASP A 39 8.18 1.77 -15.38
N VAL A 40 7.64 2.63 -14.51
CA VAL A 40 6.23 2.66 -14.16
C VAL A 40 5.74 4.10 -14.25
N VAL A 41 4.97 4.39 -15.29
CA VAL A 41 4.38 5.70 -15.52
C VAL A 41 2.93 5.72 -15.09
N ALA A 42 2.56 6.68 -14.24
CA ALA A 42 1.17 6.91 -13.86
C ALA A 42 0.48 7.80 -14.91
N SER A 43 -0.61 7.31 -15.52
CA SER A 43 -1.45 8.10 -16.42
C SER A 43 -2.62 8.74 -15.67
N ARG A 44 -2.81 10.05 -15.84
CA ARG A 44 -3.97 10.78 -15.30
C ARG A 44 -5.27 10.47 -16.04
N GLU A 45 -5.17 9.95 -17.27
CA GLU A 45 -6.32 9.57 -18.09
C GLU A 45 -6.90 8.21 -17.67
N LEU A 46 -6.13 7.40 -16.93
CA LEU A 46 -6.49 6.04 -16.51
C LEU A 46 -6.88 5.95 -15.03
N VAL A 47 -7.52 7.00 -14.49
CA VAL A 47 -8.04 7.00 -13.11
C VAL A 47 -9.37 6.26 -13.07
N ASN A 48 -9.41 5.14 -12.34
CA ASN A 48 -10.61 4.31 -12.18
C ASN A 48 -11.03 4.21 -10.70
N GLU A 49 -12.32 4.34 -10.42
CA GLU A 49 -12.86 4.12 -9.07
C GLU A 49 -13.07 2.64 -8.81
N VAL A 50 -12.37 2.10 -7.80
CA VAL A 50 -12.53 0.71 -7.36
C VAL A 50 -13.27 0.68 -6.03
N ARG A 51 -14.39 -0.04 -6.00
CA ARG A 51 -15.15 -0.23 -4.75
C ARG A 51 -14.43 -1.22 -3.85
N VAL A 52 -14.10 -0.77 -2.65
CA VAL A 52 -13.41 -1.60 -1.65
C VAL A 52 -14.36 -1.88 -0.48
N PRO A 53 -14.44 -3.14 0.02
CA PRO A 53 -15.23 -3.45 1.20
C PRO A 53 -14.86 -2.57 2.40
N GLY A 54 -15.90 -1.99 3.01
CA GLY A 54 -15.79 -1.20 4.23
C GLY A 54 -15.85 -2.04 5.50
N GLY A 55 -15.75 -1.38 6.66
CA GLY A 55 -15.85 -1.99 7.98
C GLY A 55 -14.49 -2.23 8.66
N PRO A 56 -14.45 -2.29 10.01
CA PRO A 56 -13.19 -2.38 10.76
C PRO A 56 -12.36 -3.62 10.40
N ARG A 57 -13.00 -4.79 10.36
CA ARG A 57 -12.33 -6.06 10.03
C ARG A 57 -11.76 -6.05 8.61
N ALA A 58 -12.57 -5.70 7.61
CA ALA A 58 -12.12 -5.66 6.22
C ALA A 58 -11.00 -4.62 6.00
N THR A 59 -11.07 -3.49 6.70
CA THR A 59 -10.04 -2.45 6.65
C THR A 59 -8.74 -2.92 7.29
N TYR A 60 -8.82 -3.58 8.45
CA TYR A 60 -7.66 -4.14 9.12
C TYR A 60 -6.97 -5.22 8.28
N GLU A 61 -7.72 -6.19 7.74
CA GLU A 61 -7.15 -7.23 6.87
C GLU A 61 -6.50 -6.64 5.61
N ARG A 62 -7.13 -5.62 5.00
CA ARG A 62 -6.57 -4.91 3.85
C ARG A 62 -5.28 -4.15 4.20
N LEU A 63 -5.27 -3.45 5.33
CA LEU A 63 -4.10 -2.70 5.80
C LEU A 63 -2.94 -3.64 6.13
N THR A 64 -3.20 -4.74 6.83
CA THR A 64 -2.19 -5.78 7.08
C THR A 64 -1.60 -6.22 5.75
N ARG A 65 -2.44 -6.70 4.82
CA ARG A 65 -1.99 -7.17 3.52
C ARG A 65 -1.15 -6.11 2.79
N PHE A 66 -1.66 -4.88 2.69
CA PHE A 66 -0.96 -3.80 2.00
C PHE A 66 0.44 -3.57 2.58
N VAL A 67 0.54 -3.42 3.89
CA VAL A 67 1.84 -3.22 4.55
C VAL A 67 2.75 -4.44 4.39
N THR A 68 2.22 -5.66 4.51
CA THR A 68 2.99 -6.88 4.29
C THR A 68 3.57 -6.90 2.88
N ILE A 69 2.79 -6.57 1.84
CA ILE A 69 3.28 -6.48 0.46
C ILE A 69 4.51 -5.56 0.37
N PHE A 70 4.39 -4.31 0.84
CA PHE A 70 5.49 -3.35 0.79
C PHE A 70 6.72 -3.85 1.54
N TYR A 71 6.51 -4.46 2.72
CA TYR A 71 7.61 -4.96 3.52
C TYR A 71 8.33 -6.15 2.86
N ARG A 72 7.60 -7.05 2.18
CA ARG A 72 8.20 -8.21 1.50
C ARG A 72 8.99 -7.84 0.25
N PHE A 73 8.48 -6.93 -0.57
CA PHE A 73 9.14 -6.54 -1.81
C PHE A 73 10.14 -5.39 -1.64
N ALA A 74 9.91 -4.48 -0.69
CA ALA A 74 10.74 -3.30 -0.49
C ALA A 74 10.92 -2.97 1.00
N PRO A 75 11.58 -3.83 1.81
CA PRO A 75 11.68 -3.66 3.26
C PRO A 75 12.35 -2.33 3.63
N ARG A 76 13.46 -1.98 2.96
CA ARG A 76 14.17 -0.71 3.21
C ARG A 76 13.31 0.51 2.94
N ARG A 77 12.56 0.51 1.83
CA ARG A 77 11.66 1.61 1.46
C ARG A 77 10.50 1.72 2.45
N THR A 78 9.96 0.58 2.87
CA THR A 78 8.89 0.51 3.88
C THR A 78 9.34 1.11 5.20
N LEU A 79 10.50 0.71 5.71
CA LEU A 79 11.07 1.24 6.94
C LEU A 79 11.38 2.74 6.83
N ALA A 80 11.88 3.20 5.67
CA ALA A 80 12.11 4.63 5.43
C ALA A 80 10.80 5.43 5.47
N ILE A 81 9.72 4.94 4.85
CA ILE A 81 8.40 5.58 4.91
C ILE A 81 7.88 5.62 6.35
N LEU A 82 8.04 4.54 7.13
CA LEU A 82 7.67 4.53 8.54
C LEU A 82 8.45 5.55 9.35
N ALA A 83 9.76 5.69 9.09
CA ALA A 83 10.60 6.70 9.72
C ALA A 83 10.12 8.13 9.39
N VAL A 84 9.70 8.38 8.15
CA VAL A 84 9.11 9.67 7.76
C VAL A 84 7.82 9.94 8.53
N PHE A 85 6.91 8.96 8.63
CA PHE A 85 5.69 9.13 9.42
C PHE A 85 5.99 9.37 10.90
N LEU A 86 6.98 8.67 11.47
CA LEU A 86 7.42 8.89 12.84
C LEU A 86 7.99 10.30 13.02
N ALA A 87 8.80 10.79 12.08
CA ALA A 87 9.31 12.15 12.10
C ALA A 87 8.18 13.19 12.03
N VAL A 88 7.15 12.97 11.20
CA VAL A 88 5.95 13.81 11.15
C VAL A 88 5.24 13.83 12.50
N VAL A 89 5.12 12.69 13.19
CA VAL A 89 4.54 12.62 14.54
C VAL A 89 5.38 13.41 15.54
N VAL A 90 6.71 13.25 15.54
CA VAL A 90 7.63 13.98 16.43
C VAL A 90 7.58 15.48 16.17
N ILE A 91 7.60 15.93 14.92
CA ILE A 91 7.45 17.36 14.60
C ILE A 91 6.05 17.85 15.01
N GLY A 92 5.04 17.00 14.89
CA GLY A 92 3.66 17.28 15.29
C GLY A 92 3.50 17.51 16.80
N THR A 93 4.37 16.96 17.66
CA THR A 93 4.35 17.29 19.09
C THR A 93 4.91 18.68 19.37
N LEU A 94 5.85 19.16 18.53
CA LEU A 94 6.46 20.48 18.65
C LEU A 94 5.61 21.59 18.00
N ALA A 95 4.92 21.27 16.91
CA ALA A 95 4.13 22.23 16.12
C ALA A 95 2.80 21.62 15.64
N PRO A 96 1.88 21.27 16.56
CA PRO A 96 0.69 20.47 16.25
C PRO A 96 -0.23 21.10 15.20
N LEU A 97 -0.49 22.41 15.31
CA LEU A 97 -1.34 23.12 14.36
C LEU A 97 -0.71 23.19 12.96
N ALA A 98 0.59 23.50 12.89
CA ALA A 98 1.30 23.61 11.62
C ALA A 98 1.34 22.27 10.89
N VAL A 99 1.64 21.18 11.60
CA VAL A 99 1.65 19.83 11.01
C VAL A 99 0.25 19.40 10.62
N ALA A 100 -0.76 19.57 11.48
CA ALA A 100 -2.14 19.19 11.19
C ALA A 100 -2.68 19.91 9.94
N VAL A 101 -2.46 21.22 9.82
CA VAL A 101 -2.83 21.99 8.63
C VAL A 101 -2.04 21.52 7.41
N GLY A 102 -0.72 21.35 7.53
CA GLY A 102 0.15 20.92 6.43
C GLY A 102 -0.24 19.56 5.85
N VAL A 103 -0.41 18.53 6.68
CA VAL A 103 -0.78 17.19 6.20
C VAL A 103 -2.20 17.16 5.63
N THR A 104 -3.11 17.95 6.19
CA THR A 104 -4.48 18.05 5.70
C THR A 104 -4.55 18.78 4.37
N ALA A 105 -3.80 19.88 4.22
CA ALA A 105 -3.69 20.61 2.95
C ALA A 105 -3.05 19.74 1.86
N LEU A 106 -2.00 18.98 2.20
CA LEU A 106 -1.39 18.02 1.28
C LEU A 106 -2.38 16.95 0.84
N ALA A 107 -3.14 16.35 1.78
CA ALA A 107 -4.15 15.35 1.45
C ALA A 107 -5.25 15.91 0.55
N TYR A 108 -5.72 17.13 0.83
CA TYR A 108 -6.70 17.85 0.02
C TYR A 108 -6.19 18.09 -1.41
N ASP A 109 -4.96 18.60 -1.55
CA ASP A 109 -4.32 18.83 -2.84
C ASP A 109 -4.22 17.54 -3.67
N ARG A 110 -3.79 16.42 -3.04
CA ARG A 110 -3.71 15.13 -3.73
C ARG A 110 -5.06 14.61 -4.19
N TYR A 111 -6.11 14.79 -3.38
CA TYR A 111 -7.47 14.41 -3.77
C TYR A 111 -7.95 15.25 -4.97
N ARG A 112 -7.72 16.56 -4.96
CA ARG A 112 -8.05 17.45 -6.08
C ARG A 112 -7.28 17.12 -7.35
N ALA A 113 -5.98 16.84 -7.23
CA ALA A 113 -5.14 16.48 -8.37
C ALA A 113 -5.59 15.18 -9.05
N LEU A 114 -6.29 14.31 -8.32
CA LEU A 114 -6.90 13.07 -8.81
C LEU A 114 -8.38 13.22 -9.22
N GLY A 115 -8.96 14.43 -9.11
CA GLY A 115 -10.37 14.67 -9.41
C GLY A 115 -11.34 14.01 -8.41
N VAL A 116 -10.88 13.65 -7.21
CA VAL A 116 -11.66 12.92 -6.21
C VAL A 116 -12.27 13.90 -5.19
N ASP A 117 -13.59 14.04 -5.19
CA ASP A 117 -14.31 14.86 -4.19
C ASP A 117 -14.77 14.01 -2.99
N ARG A 118 -13.83 13.71 -2.09
CA ARG A 118 -14.11 12.95 -0.85
C ARG A 118 -13.59 13.70 0.35
N ARG A 119 -14.44 13.92 1.36
CA ARG A 119 -14.07 14.64 2.60
C ARG A 119 -13.12 13.86 3.53
N THR A 120 -12.69 12.66 3.16
CA THR A 120 -11.80 11.84 3.98
C THR A 120 -10.41 12.45 4.17
N TRP A 121 -10.02 13.43 3.35
CA TRP A 121 -8.81 14.24 3.58
C TRP A 121 -8.82 14.97 4.93
N LEU A 122 -9.99 15.23 5.53
CA LEU A 122 -10.10 15.81 6.88
C LEU A 122 -9.49 14.89 7.97
N PHE A 123 -9.39 13.59 7.70
CA PHE A 123 -8.79 12.63 8.62
C PHE A 123 -7.28 12.47 8.41
N ALA A 124 -6.63 13.32 7.61
CA ALA A 124 -5.20 13.21 7.33
C ALA A 124 -4.34 13.29 8.60
N ALA A 125 -4.62 14.23 9.50
CA ALA A 125 -3.87 14.37 10.75
C ALA A 125 -3.99 13.12 11.66
N PRO A 126 -5.19 12.64 12.03
CA PRO A 126 -5.28 11.40 12.81
C PRO A 126 -4.75 10.18 12.05
N ALA A 127 -4.91 10.12 10.73
CA ALA A 127 -4.34 9.03 9.93
C ALA A 127 -2.80 9.04 9.94
N ALA A 128 -2.15 10.21 9.90
CA ALA A 128 -0.70 10.34 9.97
C ALA A 128 -0.13 9.83 11.30
N VAL A 129 -0.86 10.05 12.41
CA VAL A 129 -0.49 9.52 13.74
C VAL A 129 -0.68 8.01 13.82
N LEU A 130 -1.75 7.48 13.22
CA LEU A 130 -2.04 6.05 13.22
C LEU A 130 -1.19 5.25 12.23
N ALA A 131 -0.73 5.87 11.14
CA ALA A 131 0.04 5.22 10.08
C ALA A 131 1.25 4.41 10.58
N PRO A 132 2.15 4.93 11.44
CA PRO A 132 3.28 4.15 11.92
C PRO A 132 2.84 2.95 12.78
N LEU A 133 1.79 3.11 13.61
CA LEU A 133 1.26 2.03 14.43
C LEU A 133 0.67 0.90 13.57
N LEU A 134 -0.15 1.27 12.57
CA LEU A 134 -0.76 0.33 11.64
C LEU A 134 0.28 -0.33 10.73
N GLY A 135 1.34 0.40 10.38
CA GLY A 135 2.48 -0.12 9.64
C GLY A 135 3.25 -1.18 10.44
N VAL A 136 3.60 -0.90 11.70
CA VAL A 136 4.23 -1.92 12.55
C VAL A 136 3.31 -3.12 12.74
N ALA A 137 2.01 -2.88 12.99
CA ALA A 137 1.03 -3.95 13.12
C ALA A 137 0.95 -4.82 11.85
N GLY A 138 1.01 -4.23 10.66
CA GLY A 138 1.00 -4.96 9.40
C GLY A 138 2.28 -5.76 9.12
N ILE A 139 3.43 -5.29 9.60
CA ILE A 139 4.72 -6.00 9.47
C ILE A 139 4.78 -7.20 10.42
N VAL A 140 4.39 -6.99 11.68
CA VAL A 140 4.54 -8.00 12.74
C VAL A 140 3.43 -9.07 12.66
N ARG A 141 2.29 -8.74 12.06
CA ARG A 141 1.16 -9.67 12.00
C ARG A 141 1.48 -10.84 11.05
N PRO A 142 1.32 -12.09 11.51
CA PRO A 142 1.73 -13.26 10.73
C PRO A 142 0.73 -13.65 9.65
N THR A 143 -0.53 -13.19 9.75
CA THR A 143 -1.60 -13.62 8.83
C THR A 143 -2.57 -12.52 8.49
N PHE A 144 -3.23 -12.66 7.33
CA PHE A 144 -4.35 -11.83 6.91
C PHE A 144 -5.36 -12.63 6.10
N VAL A 145 -6.58 -12.11 5.98
CA VAL A 145 -7.64 -12.70 5.15
C VAL A 145 -7.79 -11.93 3.84
N TRP A 146 -7.80 -12.65 2.72
CA TRP A 146 -8.05 -12.08 1.40
C TRP A 146 -8.78 -13.07 0.48
N GLY A 147 -9.72 -12.60 -0.33
CA GLY A 147 -10.47 -13.47 -1.26
C GLY A 147 -11.19 -14.66 -0.58
N GLY A 148 -11.55 -14.53 0.70
CA GLY A 148 -12.18 -15.60 1.49
C GLY A 148 -11.21 -16.61 2.10
N ARG A 149 -9.89 -16.47 1.91
CA ARG A 149 -8.86 -17.37 2.43
C ARG A 149 -7.95 -16.68 3.43
N ARG A 150 -7.39 -17.44 4.36
CA ARG A 150 -6.37 -16.96 5.30
C ARG A 150 -4.98 -17.32 4.81
N TYR A 151 -4.11 -16.32 4.72
CA TYR A 151 -2.73 -16.48 4.30
C TYR A 151 -1.78 -16.26 5.48
N ARG A 152 -0.74 -17.09 5.55
CA ARG A 152 0.51 -16.81 6.26
C ARG A 152 1.57 -16.53 5.21
N TRP A 153 2.25 -15.40 5.33
CA TRP A 153 3.23 -14.95 4.35
C TRP A 153 4.57 -14.71 5.04
N GLU A 154 5.43 -15.72 5.03
CA GLU A 154 6.68 -15.75 5.81
C GLU A 154 7.88 -15.17 5.06
N GLU A 155 7.91 -15.31 3.73
CA GLU A 155 8.87 -14.69 2.83
C GLU A 155 8.19 -14.34 1.50
N THR A 156 8.81 -13.50 0.66
CA THR A 156 8.21 -13.02 -0.60
C THR A 156 7.63 -14.15 -1.45
N PHE A 157 8.32 -15.29 -1.52
CA PHE A 157 7.92 -16.49 -2.27
C PHE A 157 7.60 -17.71 -1.40
N ASP A 158 7.32 -17.48 -0.10
CA ASP A 158 6.87 -18.50 0.83
C ASP A 158 5.54 -18.09 1.47
N VAL A 159 4.47 -18.67 0.92
CA VAL A 159 3.09 -18.37 1.26
C VAL A 159 2.38 -19.67 1.56
N THR A 160 1.77 -19.75 2.75
CA THR A 160 0.92 -20.87 3.15
C THR A 160 -0.53 -20.40 3.27
N ILE A 161 -1.45 -21.14 2.65
CA ILE A 161 -2.90 -20.97 2.85
C ILE A 161 -3.30 -21.82 4.05
N LEU A 162 -3.92 -21.20 5.06
CA LEU A 162 -4.32 -21.87 6.30
C LEU A 162 -5.78 -22.34 6.28
N GLU A 163 -6.66 -21.55 5.65
CA GLU A 163 -8.11 -21.74 5.60
C GLU A 163 -8.65 -21.21 4.26
#